data_AF-A0A0R1YQ38-F1
#
_entry.id   AF-A0A0R1YQ38-F1
#
_cell.length_a   1.000
_cell.length_b   1.000
_cell.length_c   1.000
_cell.angle_alpha   90.00
_cell.angle_beta   90.00
_cell.angle_gamma   90.00
#
_symmetry.space_group_name_H-M   'P 1'
#
loop_
_entity.id
_entity.type
_entity.pdbx_description
1 polymer ?
#
loop_
_entity_poly.entity_id
_entity_poly.type
_entity_poly.pdbx_seq_one_letter_code
_entity_poly.pdbx_strand_id
1 'polypeptide(L)'
;MANPTFSKLITSLNPKKLNASSRNGIKIDRIVIHHNAMTDADEAMNIWIAGGPANTSAHYEVTPTEIIGCVGEQYAAWHAGGIGQADPPKMANPNQRSIGIENVNSTGARRNGWLTREPFKIVRGW
;
A
#
# COMPACT_ATOMS: atom_id res chain seq x y z
N MET A 1 2.58 5.07 -21.06
CA MET A 1 1.62 4.63 -20.02
C MET A 1 0.59 5.74 -19.86
N ALA A 2 -0.70 5.43 -19.69
CA ALA A 2 -1.70 6.46 -19.43
C ALA A 2 -1.41 7.17 -18.09
N ASN A 3 -1.88 8.41 -17.94
CA ASN A 3 -1.75 9.15 -16.69
C ASN A 3 -2.37 8.33 -15.53
N PRO A 4 -1.68 8.19 -14.39
CA PRO A 4 -2.21 7.48 -13.25
C PRO A 4 -3.52 8.12 -12.77
N THR A 5 -4.52 7.30 -12.48
CA THR A 5 -5.81 7.73 -11.93
C THR A 5 -5.73 7.66 -10.41
N PHE A 6 -6.20 8.70 -9.74
CA PHE A 6 -6.25 8.77 -8.29
C PHE A 6 -7.56 9.40 -7.84
N SER A 7 -7.84 9.24 -6.55
CA SER A 7 -8.80 10.04 -5.82
C SER A 7 -8.50 11.53 -6.00
N LYS A 8 -9.55 12.34 -6.09
CA LYS A 8 -9.43 13.81 -6.11
C LYS A 8 -8.95 14.39 -4.76
N LEU A 9 -8.78 13.55 -3.75
CA LEU A 9 -8.34 13.92 -2.41
C LEU A 9 -6.82 13.86 -2.23
N ILE A 10 -6.05 13.43 -3.25
CA ILE A 10 -4.58 13.49 -3.13
C ILE A 10 -4.12 14.94 -2.92
N THR A 11 -3.17 15.13 -2.02
CA THR A 11 -2.54 16.42 -1.76
C THR A 11 -1.25 16.57 -2.57
N SER A 12 -0.61 15.46 -2.90
CA SER A 12 0.64 15.40 -3.64
C SER A 12 0.77 14.06 -4.40
N LEU A 13 1.73 13.99 -5.31
CA LEU A 13 2.01 12.82 -6.15
C LEU A 13 3.47 12.38 -5.95
N ASN A 14 3.69 11.10 -5.68
CA ASN A 14 5.02 10.52 -5.78
C ASN A 14 5.40 10.40 -7.27
N PRO A 15 6.49 11.07 -7.73
CA PRO A 15 6.86 11.05 -9.14
C PRO A 15 7.54 9.75 -9.59
N LYS A 16 7.92 8.87 -8.65
CA LYS A 16 8.68 7.66 -8.94
C LYS A 16 7.77 6.54 -9.45
N LYS A 17 8.32 5.70 -10.32
CA LYS A 17 7.65 4.45 -10.73
C LYS A 17 7.80 3.43 -9.61
N LEU A 18 6.67 2.99 -9.05
CA LEU A 18 6.63 2.02 -7.96
C LEU A 18 6.22 0.63 -8.48
N ASN A 19 6.48 -0.41 -7.69
CA ASN A 19 6.09 -1.78 -8.02
C ASN A 19 4.58 -1.85 -8.26
N ALA A 20 4.18 -2.41 -9.39
CA ALA A 20 2.77 -2.53 -9.74
C ALA A 20 2.60 -3.62 -10.79
N SER A 21 1.38 -4.12 -10.91
CA SER A 21 0.99 -5.08 -11.93
C SER A 21 -0.32 -4.68 -12.60
N SER A 22 -0.65 -5.35 -13.70
CA SER A 22 -1.98 -5.26 -14.30
C SER A 22 -3.04 -5.74 -13.31
N ARG A 23 -4.22 -5.10 -13.31
CA ARG A 23 -5.41 -5.63 -12.62
C ARG A 23 -5.97 -6.89 -13.26
N ASN A 24 -5.56 -7.23 -14.48
CA ASN A 24 -6.04 -8.38 -15.25
C ASN A 24 -7.57 -8.39 -15.42
N GLY A 25 -8.17 -7.20 -15.59
CA GLY A 25 -9.62 -7.04 -15.74
C GLY A 25 -10.42 -7.23 -14.44
N ILE A 26 -9.77 -7.48 -13.31
CA ILE A 26 -10.44 -7.70 -12.03
C ILE A 26 -10.89 -6.36 -11.45
N LYS A 27 -12.16 -6.30 -11.02
CA LYS A 27 -12.73 -5.11 -10.39
C LYS A 27 -12.24 -4.94 -8.95
N ILE A 28 -12.04 -3.69 -8.57
CA ILE A 28 -11.82 -3.30 -7.18
C ILE A 28 -13.13 -3.47 -6.42
N ASP A 29 -13.09 -4.10 -5.25
CA ASP A 29 -14.24 -4.16 -4.33
C ASP A 29 -13.87 -4.02 -2.86
N ARG A 30 -12.60 -3.71 -2.57
CA ARG A 30 -12.06 -3.61 -1.22
C ARG A 30 -11.06 -2.48 -1.10
N ILE A 31 -10.93 -2.02 0.13
CA ILE A 31 -9.83 -1.17 0.58
C ILE A 31 -9.09 -1.98 1.64
N VAL A 32 -7.77 -2.04 1.56
CA VAL A 32 -6.90 -2.60 2.61
C VAL A 32 -6.10 -1.46 3.20
N ILE A 33 -6.21 -1.32 4.52
CA ILE A 33 -5.51 -0.31 5.30
C ILE A 33 -4.38 -1.01 6.05
N HIS A 34 -3.20 -0.45 5.90
CA HIS A 34 -1.96 -0.88 6.51
C HIS A 34 -1.34 0.28 7.31
N HIS A 35 -0.30 -0.02 8.07
CA HIS A 35 0.58 0.99 8.64
C HIS A 35 2.00 0.67 8.22
N ASN A 36 2.81 1.72 8.05
CA ASN A 36 4.22 1.54 7.76
C ASN A 36 4.94 0.86 8.94
N ALA A 37 5.92 0.04 8.61
CA ALA A 37 6.93 -0.42 9.56
C ALA A 37 7.90 0.71 9.94
N MET A 38 7.98 1.73 9.08
CA MET A 38 8.81 2.93 9.22
C MET A 38 8.01 4.12 9.77
N THR A 39 8.74 5.13 10.24
CA THR A 39 8.17 6.38 10.78
C THR A 39 8.25 7.55 9.81
N ASP A 40 8.83 7.34 8.63
CA ASP A 40 9.06 8.36 7.61
C ASP A 40 8.41 7.90 6.29
N ALA A 41 7.57 8.77 5.72
CA ALA A 41 6.83 8.49 4.49
C ALA A 41 7.76 8.35 3.27
N ASP A 42 8.81 9.16 3.19
CA ASP A 42 9.74 9.13 2.08
C ASP A 42 10.58 7.85 2.13
N GLU A 43 11.02 7.44 3.33
CA GLU A 43 11.71 6.17 3.53
C GLU A 43 10.83 4.99 3.11
N ALA A 44 9.56 4.98 3.53
CA ALA A 44 8.60 3.96 3.12
C ALA A 44 8.39 3.93 1.60
N MET A 45 8.16 5.09 0.98
CA MET A 45 7.96 5.17 -0.46
C MET A 45 9.23 4.82 -1.27
N ASN A 46 10.42 5.06 -0.72
CA ASN A 46 11.69 4.76 -1.39
C ASN A 46 11.93 3.25 -1.56
N ILE A 47 11.45 2.42 -0.63
CA ILE A 47 11.57 0.97 -0.79
C ILE A 47 10.59 0.40 -1.82
N TRP A 48 9.53 1.14 -2.17
CA TRP A 48 8.49 0.71 -3.12
C TRP A 48 8.86 0.85 -4.59
N ILE A 49 10.04 1.41 -4.88
CA ILE A 49 10.49 1.67 -6.26
C ILE A 49 10.46 0.39 -7.10
N ALA A 50 9.96 0.52 -8.33
CA ALA A 50 9.83 -0.59 -9.26
C ALA A 50 11.17 -1.30 -9.50
N GLY A 51 11.19 -2.62 -9.31
CA GLY A 51 12.41 -3.43 -9.44
C GLY A 51 13.33 -3.41 -8.21
N GLY A 52 12.94 -2.69 -7.15
CA GLY A 52 13.60 -2.74 -5.85
C GLY A 52 13.36 -4.07 -5.12
N PRO A 53 14.21 -4.42 -4.14
CA PRO A 53 14.20 -5.73 -3.49
C PRO A 53 12.99 -5.98 -2.58
N ALA A 54 12.31 -4.91 -2.14
CA ALA A 54 11.21 -5.02 -1.19
C ALA A 54 9.97 -5.69 -1.79
N ASN A 55 9.81 -5.67 -3.12
CA ASN A 55 8.66 -6.25 -3.83
C ASN A 55 7.30 -5.85 -3.21
N THR A 56 7.19 -4.60 -2.77
CA THR A 56 6.00 -4.04 -2.14
C THR A 56 5.72 -2.63 -2.65
N SER A 57 4.47 -2.17 -2.50
CA SER A 57 4.01 -0.81 -2.79
C SER A 57 2.55 -0.63 -2.38
N ALA A 58 2.11 0.62 -2.22
CA ALA A 58 0.71 0.98 -2.00
C ALA A 58 0.15 1.94 -3.07
N HIS A 59 -1.18 2.09 -3.10
CA HIS A 59 -1.82 3.10 -3.96
C HIS A 59 -1.68 4.49 -3.34
N TYR A 60 -1.78 4.57 -2.02
CA TYR A 60 -1.67 5.80 -1.25
C TYR A 60 -0.76 5.62 -0.06
N GLU A 61 0.11 6.61 0.17
CA GLU A 61 0.80 6.84 1.45
C GLU A 61 0.11 8.00 2.16
N VAL A 62 -0.21 7.82 3.44
CA VAL A 62 -0.98 8.79 4.22
C VAL A 62 -0.16 9.22 5.42
N THR A 63 0.13 10.51 5.49
CA THR A 63 0.74 11.16 6.66
C THR A 63 -0.35 11.87 7.47
N PRO A 64 -0.04 12.41 8.66
CA PRO A 64 -1.00 13.25 9.38
C PRO A 64 -1.50 14.48 8.60
N THR A 65 -0.83 14.88 7.53
CA THR A 65 -1.13 16.11 6.77
C THR A 65 -1.27 15.92 5.26
N GLU A 66 -0.93 14.74 4.73
CA GLU A 66 -0.91 14.48 3.28
C GLU A 66 -1.53 13.14 2.91
N ILE A 67 -2.15 13.12 1.73
CA ILE A 67 -2.55 11.91 1.02
C ILE A 67 -1.74 11.89 -0.28
N ILE A 68 -0.73 11.05 -0.34
CA ILE A 68 0.24 11.00 -1.43
C ILE A 68 -0.21 9.92 -2.41
N GLY A 69 -0.46 10.30 -3.66
CA GLY A 69 -0.70 9.33 -4.74
C GLY A 69 0.58 8.58 -5.09
N CYS A 70 0.56 7.25 -5.05
CA CYS A 70 1.72 6.39 -5.29
C CYS A 70 1.52 5.53 -6.54
N VAL A 71 0.79 4.42 -6.44
CA VAL A 71 0.39 3.60 -7.59
C VAL A 71 -1.03 3.98 -8.02
N GLY A 72 -1.19 4.37 -9.29
CA GLY A 72 -2.50 4.73 -9.84
C GLY A 72 -3.53 3.60 -9.74
N GLU A 73 -4.78 3.95 -9.47
CA GLU A 73 -5.89 3.03 -9.22
C GLU A 73 -6.22 2.12 -10.41
N GLN A 74 -5.75 2.39 -11.63
CA GLN A 74 -5.89 1.47 -12.76
C GLN A 74 -4.95 0.26 -12.70
N TYR A 75 -3.93 0.29 -11.84
CA TYR A 75 -2.95 -0.77 -11.64
C TYR A 75 -3.15 -1.43 -10.28
N ALA A 76 -2.59 -2.62 -10.09
CA ALA A 76 -2.56 -3.32 -8.81
C ALA A 76 -1.22 -3.08 -8.12
N ALA A 77 -1.21 -2.27 -7.05
CA ALA A 77 -0.08 -2.15 -6.13
C ALA A 77 0.19 -3.47 -5.39
N TRP A 78 1.41 -3.68 -4.90
CA TRP A 78 1.83 -4.92 -4.25
C TRP A 78 1.81 -4.76 -2.73
N HIS A 79 0.63 -4.75 -2.10
CA HIS A 79 0.47 -4.42 -0.67
C HIS A 79 -0.08 -5.57 0.19
N ALA A 80 -0.89 -6.44 -0.40
CA ALA A 80 -1.66 -7.44 0.34
C ALA A 80 -1.02 -8.84 0.34
N GLY A 81 0.26 -8.97 -0.06
CA GLY A 81 0.97 -10.26 -0.11
C GLY A 81 0.49 -11.20 -1.24
N GLY A 82 0.90 -12.46 -1.15
CA GLY A 82 0.66 -13.50 -2.16
C GLY A 82 0.89 -14.92 -1.64
N ILE A 83 0.82 -15.90 -2.54
CA ILE A 83 1.07 -17.31 -2.23
C ILE A 83 2.55 -17.50 -1.87
N GLY A 84 2.86 -18.29 -0.83
CA GLY A 84 4.24 -18.57 -0.38
C GLY A 84 4.75 -17.69 0.77
N GLN A 85 3.91 -16.77 1.25
CA GLN A 85 4.19 -15.97 2.45
C GLN A 85 3.80 -16.71 3.74
N ALA A 86 4.38 -16.32 4.88
CA ALA A 86 4.12 -16.95 6.18
C ALA A 86 2.65 -16.83 6.65
N ASP A 87 1.99 -15.73 6.29
CA ASP A 87 0.55 -15.51 6.49
C ASP A 87 -0.09 -15.10 5.15
N PRO A 88 -0.40 -16.06 4.27
CA PRO A 88 -0.88 -15.76 2.93
C PRO A 88 -2.36 -15.36 2.97
N PRO A 89 -2.79 -14.44 2.09
CA PRO A 89 -4.19 -14.07 1.97
C PRO A 89 -5.09 -15.28 1.70
N LYS A 90 -6.19 -15.40 2.46
CA LYS A 90 -7.18 -16.47 2.29
C LYS A 90 -8.13 -16.25 1.09
N MET A 91 -7.71 -15.43 0.13
CA MET A 91 -8.50 -15.01 -1.01
C MET A 91 -7.63 -14.89 -2.27
N ALA A 92 -8.24 -15.11 -3.44
CA ALA A 92 -7.56 -14.95 -4.71
C ALA A 92 -7.41 -13.48 -5.10
N ASN A 93 -6.28 -13.15 -5.73
CA ASN A 93 -5.98 -11.83 -6.32
C ASN A 93 -6.20 -10.64 -5.37
N PRO A 94 -5.63 -10.68 -4.14
CA PRO A 94 -5.88 -9.65 -3.15
C PRO A 94 -5.47 -8.26 -3.66
N ASN A 95 -4.26 -8.11 -4.20
CA ASN A 95 -3.75 -6.87 -4.79
C ASN A 95 -4.63 -6.33 -5.93
N GLN A 96 -5.07 -7.20 -6.86
CA GLN A 96 -5.86 -6.75 -8.02
C GLN A 96 -7.27 -6.29 -7.62
N ARG A 97 -7.81 -6.80 -6.52
CA ARG A 97 -9.17 -6.50 -6.06
C ARG A 97 -9.24 -5.36 -5.05
N SER A 98 -8.12 -4.76 -4.67
CA SER A 98 -8.09 -3.72 -3.66
C SER A 98 -7.37 -2.44 -4.07
N ILE A 99 -7.74 -1.38 -3.36
CA ILE A 99 -6.89 -0.21 -3.11
C ILE A 99 -6.15 -0.44 -1.80
N GLY A 100 -4.86 -0.14 -1.80
CA GLY A 100 -3.96 -0.28 -0.66
C GLY A 100 -3.58 1.10 -0.15
N ILE A 101 -3.81 1.34 1.14
CA ILE A 101 -3.49 2.58 1.84
C ILE A 101 -2.51 2.22 2.94
N GLU A 102 -1.34 2.86 2.91
CA GLU A 102 -0.33 2.78 3.96
C GLU A 102 -0.34 4.08 4.76
N ASN A 103 -0.31 3.96 6.08
CA ASN A 103 -0.29 5.10 6.99
C ASN A 103 1.09 5.23 7.64
N VAL A 104 1.68 6.43 7.63
CA VAL A 104 2.87 6.73 8.44
C VAL A 104 2.58 6.35 9.89
N ASN A 105 3.44 5.50 10.42
CA ASN A 105 3.36 5.08 11.80
C ASN A 105 4.19 6.01 12.68
N SER A 106 3.67 6.45 13.82
CA SER A 106 4.41 7.33 14.73
C SER A 106 5.47 6.61 15.57
N THR A 107 5.50 5.27 15.57
CA THR A 107 6.35 4.47 16.48
C THR A 107 7.11 3.31 15.81
N GLY A 108 7.01 3.16 14.48
CA GLY A 108 7.58 2.04 13.74
C GLY A 108 6.93 0.68 14.09
N ALA A 109 7.36 -0.39 13.42
CA ALA A 109 6.81 -1.73 13.66
C ALA A 109 7.02 -2.16 15.12
N ARG A 110 5.93 -2.33 15.88
CA ARG A 110 6.03 -2.94 17.22
C ARG A 110 6.37 -4.43 17.07
N ARG A 111 7.40 -4.90 17.78
CA ARG A 111 7.78 -6.34 17.85
C ARG A 111 6.59 -7.27 18.17
N ASN A 112 5.54 -6.79 18.86
CA ASN A 112 4.36 -7.56 19.25
C ASN A 112 3.03 -7.10 18.61
N GLY A 113 3.09 -6.35 17.50
CA GLY A 113 2.01 -6.17 16.52
C GLY A 113 0.60 -5.92 17.05
N TRP A 114 0.33 -4.73 17.60
CA TRP A 114 -1.00 -4.07 17.60
C TRP A 114 -0.82 -2.56 17.81
N LEU A 115 -1.48 -1.74 16.99
CA LEU A 115 -1.89 -0.38 17.39
C LEU A 115 -3.12 -0.54 18.28
N THR A 116 -2.98 -0.35 19.58
CA THR A 116 -3.98 -0.75 20.58
C THR A 116 -5.17 0.21 20.73
N ARG A 117 -5.44 1.12 19.77
CA ARG A 117 -6.47 2.18 19.98
C ARG A 117 -7.36 2.56 18.80
N GLU A 118 -7.36 1.85 17.66
CA GLU A 118 -8.27 2.19 16.54
C GLU A 118 -9.25 1.05 16.20
N PRO A 119 -10.51 1.35 15.81
CA PRO A 119 -11.59 0.37 15.68
C PRO A 119 -11.50 -0.55 14.44
N PHE A 120 -10.41 -0.50 13.67
CA PHE A 120 -10.27 -1.25 12.42
C PHE A 120 -9.23 -2.37 12.53
N LYS A 121 -9.56 -3.54 11.98
CA LYS A 121 -8.58 -4.63 11.78
C LYS A 121 -7.60 -4.20 10.69
N ILE A 122 -6.38 -3.84 11.11
CA ILE A 122 -5.26 -3.56 10.22
C ILE A 122 -4.65 -4.90 9.80
N VAL A 123 -4.52 -5.13 8.49
CA VAL A 123 -3.76 -6.27 7.96
C VAL A 123 -2.29 -5.88 8.02
N ARG A 124 -1.42 -6.73 8.57
CA ARG A 124 0.02 -6.46 8.64
C ARG A 124 0.55 -6.09 7.24
N GLY A 125 1.08 -4.89 7.11
CA GLY A 125 2.05 -4.56 6.05
C GLY A 125 3.36 -5.28 6.34
N TRP A 126 4.05 -5.70 5.30
CA TRP A 126 5.30 -6.46 5.36
C TRP A 126 6.48 -5.57 5.75
#